data_AF-A0A1G4BQA1-F1
#
_entry.id   AF-A0A1G4BQA1-F1
#
_cell.length_a   1.000
_cell.length_b   1.000
_cell.length_c   1.000
_cell.angle_alpha   90.00
_cell.angle_beta   90.00
_cell.angle_gamma   90.00
#
_symmetry.space_group_name_H-M   'P 1'
#
loop_
_entity.id
_entity.type
_entity.pdbx_description
1 polymer ?
#
loop_
_entity_poly.entity_id
_entity_poly.type
_entity_poly.pdbx_seq_one_letter_code
_entity_poly.pdbx_strand_id
1 'polypeptide(L)'
;MDNLNIRTKDDTNASGNIQLTEIGPKALTREIITMQNATRDVIQALQHSGAEESYIQAFNEQQNSIIDIARKAEKAAQEVDQMTLASKNMLKYANLVGPELSIASDKYDFLSQDYRDNMKRMVGIERKQDEVLHLKNKVVTLEARMVEADNKNANLERHFAEACQVIELLKKDVEDMKAKKSALEV
;
A
#
# COMPACT_ATOMS: atom_id res chain seq x y z
N MET A 1 -6.02 25.01 29.19
CA MET A 1 -7.44 24.61 29.08
C MET A 1 -7.68 24.42 27.60
N ASP A 2 -7.44 23.21 27.12
CA ASP A 2 -7.41 22.93 25.68
C ASP A 2 -8.73 22.25 25.30
N ASN A 3 -9.60 23.01 24.65
CA ASN A 3 -10.88 22.52 24.16
C ASN A 3 -10.65 21.59 22.97
N LEU A 4 -11.17 20.36 23.06
CA LEU A 4 -11.14 19.39 21.98
C LEU A 4 -12.25 19.74 20.95
N ASN A 5 -11.89 20.47 19.89
CA ASN A 5 -12.81 20.76 18.79
C ASN A 5 -12.80 19.61 17.77
N ILE A 6 -13.85 18.81 17.77
CA ILE A 6 -14.10 17.80 16.74
C ILE A 6 -14.69 18.51 15.52
N ARG A 7 -13.91 18.67 14.45
CA ARG A 7 -14.43 19.10 13.14
C ARG A 7 -14.80 17.88 12.32
N THR A 8 -16.09 17.61 12.17
CA THR A 8 -16.59 16.79 11.06
C THR A 8 -16.54 17.62 9.79
N LYS A 9 -16.04 17.04 8.69
CA LYS A 9 -16.25 17.63 7.36
C LYS A 9 -17.73 17.46 7.05
N ASP A 10 -18.37 18.57 6.69
CA ASP A 10 -19.72 18.64 6.14
C ASP A 10 -20.85 18.42 7.15
N ASP A 11 -21.11 19.43 7.98
CA ASP A 11 -22.37 20.19 7.91
C ASP A 11 -22.41 21.22 9.04
N THR A 12 -22.88 22.41 8.67
CA THR A 12 -23.05 23.59 9.51
C THR A 12 -23.83 23.33 10.79
N ASN A 13 -23.28 23.84 11.90
CA ASN A 13 -23.96 24.23 13.14
C ASN A 13 -24.32 23.14 14.17
N ALA A 14 -23.43 22.17 14.42
CA ALA A 14 -23.52 21.35 15.64
C ALA A 14 -22.18 21.24 16.39
N SER A 15 -21.57 22.36 16.79
CA SER A 15 -20.53 22.32 17.83
C SER A 15 -21.21 22.18 19.20
N GLY A 16 -21.53 20.95 19.56
CA GLY A 16 -21.94 20.61 20.93
C GLY A 16 -20.75 20.80 21.87
N ASN A 17 -20.63 21.98 22.47
CA ASN A 17 -19.75 22.21 23.61
C ASN A 17 -20.31 21.41 24.80
N ILE A 18 -19.92 20.14 24.92
CA ILE A 18 -20.26 19.33 26.07
C ILE A 18 -19.25 19.67 27.17
N GLN A 19 -19.55 20.68 27.97
CA GLN A 19 -18.98 20.82 29.31
C GLN A 19 -19.63 19.78 30.21
N LEU A 20 -18.95 18.65 30.41
CA LEU A 20 -19.28 17.73 31.49
C LEU A 20 -18.75 18.34 32.78
N THR A 21 -19.64 18.97 33.55
CA THR A 21 -19.38 19.26 34.97
C THR A 21 -19.15 17.93 35.68
N GLU A 22 -17.91 17.69 36.13
CA GLU A 22 -17.57 16.58 37.02
C GLU A 22 -18.37 16.76 38.33
N ILE A 23 -19.55 16.14 38.43
CA ILE A 23 -20.10 15.80 39.74
C ILE A 23 -19.28 14.61 40.21
N GLY A 24 -18.08 14.88 40.72
CA GLY A 24 -17.09 13.86 40.99
C GLY A 24 -17.64 12.83 41.99
N PRO A 25 -17.40 11.51 41.77
CA PRO A 25 -17.88 10.44 42.65
C PRO A 25 -17.47 10.60 44.12
N LYS A 26 -16.42 11.39 44.40
CA LYS A 26 -15.96 11.75 45.75
C LYS A 26 -17.00 12.50 46.60
N ALA A 27 -17.98 13.17 45.98
CA ALA A 27 -19.07 13.82 46.71
C ALA A 27 -20.01 12.79 47.36
N LEU A 28 -20.34 11.71 46.63
CA LEU A 28 -21.25 10.67 47.10
C LEU A 28 -20.64 9.83 48.24
N THR A 29 -19.34 9.50 48.18
CA THR A 29 -18.67 8.73 49.23
C THR A 29 -18.76 9.42 50.59
N ARG A 30 -18.59 10.74 50.61
CA ARG A 30 -18.62 11.55 51.84
C ARG A 30 -20.03 11.61 52.43
N GLU A 31 -21.04 11.75 51.58
CA GLU A 31 -22.45 11.75 51.99
C GLU A 31 -22.89 10.38 52.52
N ILE A 32 -22.44 9.28 51.93
CA ILE A 32 -22.70 7.92 52.43
C ILE A 32 -22.16 7.75 53.85
N ILE A 33 -20.93 8.19 54.11
CA ILE A 33 -20.32 8.12 55.46
C ILE A 33 -21.11 8.98 56.46
N THR A 34 -21.53 10.19 56.05
CA THR A 34 -22.36 11.06 56.89
C THR A 34 -23.72 10.43 57.20
N MET A 35 -24.39 9.82 56.22
CA MET A 35 -25.65 9.08 56.42
C MET A 35 -25.48 7.90 57.37
N GLN A 36 -24.38 7.16 57.25
CA GLN A 36 -24.09 6.01 58.13
C GLN A 36 -23.92 6.44 59.58
N ASN A 37 -23.18 7.52 59.82
CA ASN A 37 -22.99 8.05 61.17
C ASN A 37 -24.31 8.60 61.73
N ALA A 38 -25.07 9.38 60.94
CA ALA A 38 -26.37 9.89 61.35
C ALA A 38 -27.38 8.77 61.67
N THR A 39 -27.39 7.69 60.88
CA THR A 39 -28.23 6.51 61.14
C THR A 39 -27.89 5.86 62.47
N ARG A 40 -26.59 5.72 62.77
CA ARG A 40 -26.11 5.18 64.05
C ARG A 40 -26.54 6.04 65.24
N ASP A 41 -26.40 7.36 65.11
CA ASP A 41 -26.77 8.32 66.16
C ASP A 41 -28.29 8.29 66.43
N VAL A 42 -29.11 8.20 65.39
CA VAL A 42 -30.57 8.08 65.52
C VAL A 42 -30.98 6.75 66.17
N ILE A 43 -30.36 5.63 65.79
CA ILE A 43 -30.63 4.33 66.41
C ILE A 43 -30.29 4.38 67.90
N GLN A 44 -29.14 4.94 68.27
CA GLN A 44 -28.76 5.10 69.68
C GLN A 44 -29.77 5.97 70.43
N ALA A 45 -30.21 7.09 69.86
CA ALA A 45 -31.23 7.94 70.48
C ALA A 45 -32.57 7.22 70.67
N LEU A 46 -33.02 6.43 69.68
CA LEU A 46 -34.25 5.65 69.75
C LEU A 46 -34.17 4.53 70.80
N GLN A 47 -33.00 3.89 70.96
CA GLN A 47 -32.77 2.90 71.99
C GLN A 47 -32.83 3.51 73.41
N HIS A 48 -32.36 4.75 73.57
CA HIS A 48 -32.39 5.46 74.87
C HIS A 48 -33.76 6.05 75.20
N SER A 49 -34.62 6.30 74.21
CA SER A 49 -35.97 6.84 74.42
C SER A 49 -37.01 5.78 74.75
N GLY A 50 -36.65 4.49 74.68
CA GLY A 50 -37.57 3.38 74.90
C GLY A 50 -38.51 3.12 73.72
N ALA A 51 -38.11 3.50 72.50
CA ALA A 51 -38.85 3.18 71.28
C ALA A 51 -38.95 1.64 71.08
N GLU A 52 -40.01 1.20 70.41
CA GLU A 52 -40.28 -0.22 70.20
C GLU A 52 -39.21 -0.87 69.32
N GLU A 53 -38.69 -2.04 69.73
CA GLU A 53 -37.56 -2.72 69.07
C GLU A 53 -37.84 -3.01 67.58
N SER A 54 -39.08 -3.35 67.25
CA SER A 54 -39.55 -3.58 65.87
C SER A 54 -39.43 -2.34 64.99
N TYR A 55 -39.70 -1.15 65.54
CA TYR A 55 -39.57 0.12 64.85
C TYR A 55 -38.08 0.47 64.62
N ILE A 56 -37.23 0.21 65.60
CA ILE A 56 -35.78 0.44 65.49
C ILE A 56 -35.17 -0.48 64.42
N GLN A 57 -35.58 -1.75 64.37
CA GLN A 57 -35.16 -2.70 63.33
C GLN A 57 -35.63 -2.26 61.94
N ALA A 58 -36.91 -1.93 61.78
CA ALA A 58 -37.45 -1.48 60.49
C ALA A 58 -36.75 -0.21 59.98
N PHE A 59 -36.48 0.75 60.88
CA PHE A 59 -35.74 1.96 60.54
C PHE A 59 -34.31 1.65 60.09
N ASN A 60 -33.60 0.77 60.82
CA ASN A 60 -32.23 0.37 60.49
C ASN A 60 -32.18 -0.36 59.14
N GLU A 61 -33.11 -1.28 58.87
CA GLU A 61 -33.20 -1.98 57.59
C GLU A 61 -33.46 -1.01 56.42
N GLN A 62 -34.37 -0.05 56.60
CA GLN A 62 -34.68 0.95 55.59
C GLN A 62 -33.48 1.86 55.29
N GLN A 63 -32.77 2.34 56.33
CA GLN A 63 -31.57 3.19 56.13
C GLN A 63 -30.42 2.42 55.50
N ASN A 64 -30.18 1.17 55.90
CA ASN A 64 -29.16 0.32 55.27
C ASN A 64 -29.49 0.05 53.80
N SER A 65 -30.77 -0.12 53.46
CA SER A 65 -31.21 -0.26 52.06
C SER A 65 -30.91 1.00 51.23
N ILE A 66 -31.17 2.19 51.78
CA ILE A 66 -30.86 3.48 51.12
C ILE A 66 -29.34 3.63 50.93
N ILE A 67 -28.55 3.31 51.95
CA ILE A 67 -27.08 3.34 51.89
C ILE A 67 -26.54 2.39 50.80
N ASP A 68 -27.11 1.18 50.69
CA ASP A 68 -26.72 0.22 49.66
C ASP A 68 -27.10 0.67 48.24
N ILE A 69 -28.24 1.32 48.07
CA ILE A 69 -28.63 1.93 46.78
C ILE A 69 -27.64 3.05 46.41
N ALA A 70 -27.29 3.92 47.35
CA ALA A 70 -26.34 5.01 47.13
C ALA A 70 -24.95 4.48 46.71
N ARG A 71 -24.47 3.41 47.35
CA ARG A 71 -23.21 2.74 46.98
C ARG A 71 -23.25 2.14 45.57
N LYS A 72 -24.36 1.52 45.19
CA LYS A 72 -24.54 0.98 43.84
C LYS A 72 -24.55 2.09 42.79
N ALA A 73 -25.21 3.21 43.08
CA ALA A 73 -25.21 4.38 42.21
C ALA A 73 -23.81 4.99 42.05
N GLU A 74 -23.03 5.09 43.12
CA GLU A 74 -21.63 5.55 43.07
C GLU A 74 -20.77 4.64 42.17
N LYS A 75 -20.89 3.33 42.33
CA LYS A 75 -20.16 2.36 41.50
C LYS A 75 -20.55 2.49 40.02
N ALA A 76 -21.84 2.61 39.72
CA ALA A 76 -22.32 2.80 38.36
C ALA A 76 -21.79 4.10 37.74
N ALA A 77 -21.76 5.20 38.51
CA ALA A 77 -21.21 6.47 38.04
C ALA A 77 -19.70 6.36 37.72
N GLN A 78 -18.92 5.69 38.58
CA GLN A 78 -17.50 5.46 38.33
C GLN A 78 -17.24 4.60 37.08
N GLU A 79 -18.06 3.57 36.86
CA GLU A 79 -17.98 2.72 35.67
C GLU A 79 -18.30 3.51 34.39
N VAL A 80 -19.32 4.37 34.43
CA VAL A 80 -19.67 5.26 33.30
C VAL A 80 -18.56 6.26 32.98
N ASP A 81 -17.93 6.85 34.00
CA ASP A 81 -16.80 7.76 33.82
C ASP A 81 -15.60 7.05 33.18
N GLN A 82 -15.27 5.84 33.64
CA GLN A 82 -14.20 5.03 33.05
C GLN A 82 -14.51 4.65 31.60
N MET A 83 -15.74 4.21 31.30
CA MET A 83 -16.16 3.91 29.93
C MET A 83 -16.11 5.14 29.02
N THR A 84 -16.48 6.31 29.54
CA THR A 84 -16.42 7.57 28.80
C THR A 84 -14.98 7.96 28.49
N LEU A 85 -14.07 7.81 29.47
CA LEU A 85 -12.64 8.07 29.26
C LEU A 85 -12.01 7.10 28.25
N ALA A 86 -12.34 5.81 28.35
CA ALA A 86 -11.89 4.78 27.41
C ALA A 86 -12.39 5.07 25.99
N SER A 87 -13.66 5.45 25.85
CA SER A 87 -14.26 5.83 24.56
C SER A 87 -13.59 7.07 23.95
N LYS A 88 -13.27 8.09 24.76
CA LYS A 88 -12.50 9.27 24.32
C LYS A 88 -11.10 8.88 23.82
N ASN A 89 -10.41 8.00 24.54
CA ASN A 89 -9.09 7.52 24.13
C ASN A 89 -9.16 6.73 22.82
N MET A 90 -10.15 5.84 22.67
CA MET A 90 -10.37 5.10 21.41
C MET A 90 -10.61 6.04 20.22
N LEU A 91 -11.45 7.07 20.38
CA LEU A 91 -11.69 8.07 19.33
C LEU A 91 -10.41 8.86 18.98
N LYS A 92 -9.59 9.19 19.98
CA LYS A 92 -8.30 9.85 19.77
C LYS A 92 -7.34 8.95 18.96
N TYR A 93 -7.25 7.66 19.29
CA TYR A 93 -6.43 6.71 18.54
C TYR A 93 -6.94 6.51 17.11
N ALA A 94 -8.25 6.38 16.91
CA ALA A 94 -8.85 6.26 15.58
C ALA A 94 -8.53 7.49 14.70
N ASN A 95 -8.57 8.70 15.28
CA ASN A 95 -8.22 9.93 14.58
C ASN A 95 -6.72 10.06 14.25
N LEU A 96 -5.83 9.45 15.05
CA LEU A 96 -4.40 9.42 14.77
C LEU A 96 -4.06 8.41 13.67
N VAL A 97 -4.54 7.18 13.83
CA VAL A 97 -4.13 6.04 12.99
C VAL A 97 -4.87 6.01 11.64
N GLY A 98 -6.11 6.50 11.58
CA GLY A 98 -6.93 6.48 10.37
C GLY A 98 -6.29 7.20 9.16
N PRO A 99 -5.83 8.46 9.30
CA PRO A 99 -5.15 9.17 8.22
C PRO A 99 -3.85 8.49 7.77
N GLU A 100 -3.09 7.94 8.71
CA GLU A 100 -1.81 7.26 8.44
C GLU A 100 -2.03 5.97 7.63
N LEU A 101 -3.05 5.19 7.99
CA LEU A 101 -3.47 4.01 7.23
C LEU A 101 -3.98 4.38 5.82
N SER A 102 -4.72 5.48 5.68
CA SER A 102 -5.16 5.96 4.36
C SER A 102 -3.97 6.33 3.47
N ILE A 103 -3.00 7.08 4.00
CA ILE A 103 -1.78 7.46 3.27
C ILE A 103 -0.95 6.23 2.90
N ALA A 104 -0.86 5.24 3.79
CA ALA A 104 -0.16 3.99 3.51
C ALA A 104 -0.84 3.18 2.39
N SER A 105 -2.17 3.14 2.37
CA SER A 105 -2.95 2.52 1.29
C SER A 105 -2.69 3.19 -0.05
N ASP A 106 -2.74 4.52 -0.11
CA ASP A 106 -2.50 5.28 -1.35
C ASP A 106 -1.08 5.07 -1.89
N LYS A 107 -0.08 5.05 -0.99
CA LYS A 107 1.32 4.75 -1.36
C LYS A 107 1.47 3.33 -1.90
N TYR A 108 0.79 2.36 -1.31
CA TYR A 108 0.81 0.98 -1.77
C TYR A 108 0.18 0.84 -3.17
N ASP A 109 -0.97 1.47 -3.39
CA ASP A 109 -1.66 1.46 -4.68
C ASP A 109 -0.78 2.09 -5.78
N PHE A 110 -0.14 3.23 -5.50
CA PHE A 110 0.80 3.88 -6.41
C PHE A 110 1.99 2.96 -6.77
N LEU A 111 2.66 2.39 -5.77
CA LEU A 111 3.79 1.48 -5.99
C LEU A 111 3.38 0.22 -6.77
N SER A 112 2.17 -0.30 -6.54
CA SER A 112 1.63 -1.45 -7.26
C SER A 112 1.39 -1.15 -8.75
N GLN A 113 1.04 0.09 -9.08
CA GLN A 113 0.81 0.52 -10.45
C GLN A 113 2.14 0.70 -11.19
N ASP A 114 3.11 1.36 -10.57
CA ASP A 114 4.48 1.49 -11.10
C ASP A 114 5.12 0.12 -11.35
N TYR A 115 4.95 -0.83 -10.43
CA TYR A 115 5.43 -2.21 -10.61
C TYR A 115 4.78 -2.89 -11.83
N ARG A 116 3.45 -2.77 -11.99
CA ARG A 116 2.72 -3.33 -13.14
C ARG A 116 3.18 -2.72 -14.46
N ASP A 117 3.42 -1.42 -14.51
CA ASP A 117 3.86 -0.74 -15.73
C ASP A 117 5.33 -1.06 -16.07
N ASN A 118 6.20 -1.25 -15.07
CA ASN A 118 7.54 -1.77 -15.29
C ASN A 118 7.52 -3.20 -15.84
N MET A 119 6.65 -4.08 -15.35
CA MET A 119 6.50 -5.43 -15.91
C MET A 119 6.07 -5.40 -17.39
N LYS A 120 5.16 -4.51 -17.78
CA LYS A 120 4.79 -4.33 -19.20
C LYS A 120 5.96 -3.85 -20.05
N ARG A 121 6.76 -2.91 -19.54
CA ARG A 121 7.97 -2.40 -20.23
C ARG A 121 9.00 -3.51 -20.42
N MET A 122 9.20 -4.37 -19.41
CA MET A 122 10.12 -5.49 -19.47
C MET A 122 9.75 -6.49 -20.56
N VAL A 123 8.47 -6.88 -20.66
CA VAL A 123 7.97 -7.73 -21.77
C VAL A 123 8.20 -7.05 -23.14
N GLY A 124 8.08 -5.73 -23.21
CA GLY A 124 8.41 -4.96 -24.40
C GLY A 124 9.91 -5.02 -24.77
N ILE A 125 10.80 -5.07 -23.77
CA ILE A 125 12.24 -5.21 -23.97
C ILE A 125 12.58 -6.61 -24.47
N GLU A 126 11.98 -7.65 -23.88
CA GLU A 126 12.18 -9.05 -24.31
C GLU A 126 11.82 -9.23 -25.78
N ARG A 127 10.68 -8.69 -26.23
CA ARG A 127 10.30 -8.71 -27.66
C ARG A 127 11.31 -8.01 -28.56
N LYS A 128 11.88 -6.89 -28.13
CA LYS A 128 12.94 -6.19 -28.88
C LYS A 128 14.24 -6.98 -28.91
N GLN A 129 14.57 -7.72 -27.85
CA GLN A 129 15.72 -8.61 -27.85
C GLN A 129 15.55 -9.75 -28.85
N ASP A 130 14.36 -10.34 -28.95
CA ASP A 130 14.04 -11.35 -29.96
C ASP A 130 14.18 -10.79 -31.40
N GLU A 131 13.70 -9.57 -31.63
CA GLU A 131 13.84 -8.89 -32.93
C GLU A 131 15.32 -8.63 -33.29
N VAL A 132 16.12 -8.19 -32.32
CA VAL A 132 17.57 -8.01 -32.50
C VAL A 132 18.27 -9.34 -32.81
N LEU A 133 17.90 -10.42 -32.12
CA LEU A 133 18.45 -11.75 -32.38
C LEU A 133 18.07 -12.24 -33.79
N HIS A 134 16.83 -12.01 -34.21
CA HIS A 134 16.37 -12.33 -35.56
C HIS A 134 17.15 -11.54 -36.63
N LEU A 135 17.33 -10.23 -36.44
CA LEU A 135 18.11 -9.38 -37.33
C LEU A 135 19.58 -9.83 -37.39
N LYS A 136 20.18 -10.21 -36.25
CA LYS A 136 21.54 -10.75 -36.20
C LYS A 136 21.66 -12.03 -37.05
N ASN A 137 20.72 -12.96 -36.94
CA ASN A 137 20.73 -14.18 -37.74
C ASN A 137 20.57 -13.89 -39.24
N LYS A 138 19.76 -12.89 -39.60
CA LYS A 138 19.60 -12.43 -40.98
C LYS A 138 20.90 -11.83 -41.52
N VAL A 139 21.61 -11.03 -40.73
CA VAL A 139 22.92 -10.46 -41.10
C VAL A 139 23.94 -11.57 -41.36
N VAL A 140 24.07 -12.54 -40.45
CA VAL A 140 24.99 -13.69 -40.63
C VAL A 140 24.69 -14.46 -41.92
N THR A 141 23.40 -14.66 -42.23
CA THR A 141 22.97 -15.33 -43.48
C THR A 141 23.34 -14.52 -44.72
N LEU A 142 23.19 -13.19 -44.66
CA LEU A 142 23.53 -12.31 -45.77
C LEU A 142 25.05 -12.22 -45.97
N GLU A 143 25.83 -12.17 -44.90
CA GLU A 143 27.30 -12.21 -44.95
C GLU A 143 27.79 -13.50 -45.60
N ALA A 144 27.23 -14.65 -45.23
CA ALA A 144 27.57 -15.94 -45.86
C ALA A 144 27.26 -15.94 -47.37
N ARG A 145 26.10 -15.39 -47.77
CA ARG A 145 25.71 -15.25 -49.18
C ARG A 145 26.63 -14.31 -49.95
N MET A 146 27.10 -13.23 -49.31
CA MET A 146 28.03 -12.28 -49.92
C MET A 146 29.38 -12.94 -50.20
N VAL A 147 29.92 -13.71 -49.24
CA VAL A 147 31.15 -14.49 -49.43
C VAL A 147 30.99 -15.51 -50.57
N GLU A 148 29.84 -16.18 -50.67
CA GLU A 148 29.56 -17.10 -51.79
C GLU A 148 29.53 -16.37 -53.14
N ALA A 149 28.92 -15.19 -53.19
CA ALA A 149 28.87 -14.36 -54.39
C ALA A 149 30.27 -13.87 -54.80
N ASP A 150 31.09 -13.43 -53.85
CA ASP A 150 32.48 -12.99 -54.09
C ASP A 150 33.32 -14.14 -54.66
N ASN A 151 33.18 -15.34 -54.11
CA ASN A 151 33.86 -16.54 -54.62
C ASN A 151 33.41 -16.90 -56.05
N LYS A 152 32.11 -16.77 -56.35
CA LYS A 152 31.60 -16.97 -57.71
C LYS A 152 32.13 -15.91 -58.68
N ASN A 153 32.22 -14.66 -58.25
CA ASN A 153 32.77 -13.58 -59.06
C ASN A 153 34.25 -13.80 -59.37
N ALA A 154 35.06 -14.16 -58.37
CA ALA A 154 36.47 -14.48 -58.57
C ALA A 154 36.68 -15.66 -59.56
N ASN A 155 35.81 -16.67 -59.50
CA ASN A 155 35.84 -17.77 -60.47
C ASN A 155 35.46 -17.33 -61.88
N LEU A 156 34.46 -16.46 -62.03
CA LEU A 156 34.08 -15.89 -63.33
C LEU A 156 35.21 -15.04 -63.92
N GLU A 157 35.86 -14.21 -63.11
CA GLU A 157 37.03 -13.41 -63.53
C GLU A 157 38.17 -14.31 -64.03
N ARG A 158 38.42 -15.43 -63.34
CA ARG A 158 39.41 -16.43 -63.78
C ARG A 158 39.04 -17.05 -65.12
N HIS A 159 37.80 -17.49 -65.29
CA HIS A 159 37.32 -18.05 -66.55
C HIS A 159 37.33 -17.02 -67.69
N PHE A 160 37.04 -15.75 -67.39
CA PHE A 160 37.14 -14.68 -68.36
C PHE A 160 38.59 -14.46 -68.81
N ALA A 161 39.55 -14.46 -67.89
CA ALA A 161 40.97 -14.37 -68.21
C ALA A 161 41.45 -15.54 -69.10
N GLU A 162 41.05 -16.78 -68.76
CA GLU A 162 41.32 -17.98 -69.56
C GLU A 162 40.75 -17.84 -70.99
N ALA A 163 39.51 -17.37 -71.12
CA ALA A 163 38.88 -17.13 -72.42
C ALA A 163 39.62 -16.06 -73.24
N CYS A 164 40.02 -14.96 -72.62
CA CYS A 164 40.82 -13.91 -73.28
C CYS A 164 42.16 -14.46 -73.80
N GLN A 165 42.86 -15.30 -73.03
CA GLN A 165 44.10 -15.94 -73.49
C GLN A 165 43.87 -16.86 -74.69
N VAL A 166 42.81 -17.66 -74.69
CA VAL A 166 42.44 -18.51 -75.84
C VAL A 166 42.12 -17.67 -77.07
N ILE A 167 41.41 -16.55 -76.91
CA ILE A 167 41.10 -15.63 -78.00
C ILE A 167 42.39 -15.01 -78.58
N GLU A 168 43.35 -14.61 -77.74
CA GLU A 168 44.63 -14.08 -78.18
C GLU A 168 45.45 -15.11 -78.96
N LEU A 169 45.50 -16.36 -78.48
CA LEU A 169 46.16 -17.47 -79.18
C LEU A 169 45.52 -17.72 -80.54
N LEU A 170 44.18 -17.82 -80.60
CA LEU A 170 43.46 -17.99 -81.86
C LEU A 170 43.68 -16.83 -82.82
N LYS A 171 43.72 -15.59 -82.32
CA LYS A 171 44.00 -14.41 -83.14
C LYS A 171 45.40 -14.49 -83.75
N LYS A 172 46.41 -14.87 -82.95
CA LYS A 172 47.78 -15.08 -83.43
C LYS A 172 47.85 -16.19 -84.48
N ASP A 173 47.22 -17.33 -84.23
CA ASP A 173 47.20 -18.44 -85.19
C ASP A 173 46.56 -18.03 -86.53
N VAL A 174 45.48 -17.22 -86.48
CA VAL A 174 44.85 -16.67 -87.69
C VAL A 174 45.77 -15.70 -88.42
N GLU A 175 46.49 -14.83 -87.71
CA GLU A 175 47.47 -13.91 -88.31
C GLU A 175 48.64 -14.67 -88.96
N ASP A 176 49.18 -15.69 -88.29
CA ASP A 176 50.24 -16.56 -88.82
C ASP A 176 49.76 -17.35 -90.06
N MET A 177 48.53 -17.87 -90.05
CA MET A 177 47.93 -18.53 -91.21
C MET A 177 47.73 -17.57 -92.39
N LYS A 178 47.29 -16.33 -92.13
CA LYS A 178 47.19 -15.29 -93.18
C LYS A 178 48.56 -14.96 -93.78
N ALA A 179 49.58 -14.79 -92.94
CA ALA A 179 50.94 -14.51 -93.41
C ALA A 179 51.51 -15.65 -94.27
N LYS A 180 51.34 -16.91 -93.83
CA LYS A 180 51.72 -18.09 -94.62
C LYS A 180 50.98 -18.17 -95.95
N LYS A 181 49.67 -17.90 -95.96
CA LYS A 181 48.88 -17.87 -97.19
C LYS A 181 49.40 -16.83 -98.18
N SER A 182 49.66 -15.60 -97.72
CA SER A 182 50.22 -14.54 -98.58
C SER A 182 51.59 -14.88 -99.15
N ALA A 183 52.40 -15.66 -98.44
CA ALA A 183 53.70 -16.14 -98.92
C ALA A 183 53.60 -17.26 -99.97
N LEU A 184 52.46 -17.95 -100.07
CA LEU A 184 52.18 -19.02 -101.03
C LEU A 184 51.52 -18.52 -102.32
N GLU A 185 50.90 -17.33 -102.30
CA GLU A 185 50.23 -16.69 -103.45
C GLU A 185 51.16 -15.77 -104.26
N VAL A 186 52.46 -15.73 -103.94
CA VAL A 186 53.55 -15.05 -104.67
C VAL A 186 54.42 -16.08 -105.38
#